data_AF-H0TXT7-F1
#
_entry.id   AF-H0TXT7-F1
#
_cell.length_a   1.000
_cell.length_b   1.000
_cell.length_c   1.000
_cell.angle_alpha   90.00
_cell.angle_beta   90.00
_cell.angle_gamma   90.00
#
_symmetry.space_group_name_H-M   'P 1'
#
loop_
_entity.id
_entity.type
_entity.pdbx_description
1 polymer ?
#
loop_
_entity_poly.entity_id
_entity_poly.type
_entity_poly.pdbx_seq_one_letter_code
_entity_poly.pdbx_strand_id
1 'polypeptide(L)'
;MTEPPTEGAEPEGTDRDRRKMRRPVSLLLGLAWVACVALLLALGVWQIERRVWKLDLIDRVEHRVHADPSPMPGPAAWPAVNRADDEYRRVTVTGRFLQERETLVQALTVDGPGYWVVTPLETPDHAIVLVNRGFVPVERRHPATRGEGNPAGAVDITGLLRISEPGGGFLRRNDPAANRWYSRDVAAIAATRGLPQVAPFFIDADATPNPGGWPRGGLTVVSFPNNHLVYALTWFALAVMLGGAGLHRVFGTRGSPDRAAQGVS
;
A
#
# COMPACT_ATOMS: atom_id res chain seq x y z
N MET A 1 -61.02 61.27 33.63
CA MET A 1 -59.90 60.38 33.97
C MET A 1 -60.56 59.14 34.58
N THR A 2 -60.64 58.00 33.92
CA THR A 2 -59.55 57.26 33.25
C THR A 2 -60.18 56.29 32.23
N GLU A 3 -59.79 56.32 30.96
CA GLU A 3 -60.08 55.23 30.01
C GLU A 3 -59.04 54.11 30.20
N PRO A 4 -59.41 52.82 30.12
CA PRO A 4 -58.47 51.72 29.99
C PRO A 4 -58.03 51.50 28.53
N PRO A 5 -56.84 50.91 28.29
CA PRO A 5 -56.19 50.94 26.99
C PRO A 5 -56.57 49.76 26.08
N THR A 6 -56.56 50.10 24.78
CA THR A 6 -56.45 49.29 23.55
C THR A 6 -56.19 47.79 23.66
N GLU A 7 -57.12 47.01 23.11
CA GLU A 7 -56.99 45.60 22.74
C GLU A 7 -56.09 45.47 21.48
N GLY A 8 -55.00 44.71 21.59
CA GLY A 8 -54.08 44.45 20.49
C GLY A 8 -54.64 43.46 19.49
N ALA A 9 -54.59 43.80 18.21
CA ALA A 9 -54.90 42.88 17.12
C ALA A 9 -53.79 41.82 16.97
N GLU A 10 -54.14 40.54 17.09
CA GLU A 10 -53.24 39.43 16.75
C GLU A 10 -53.11 39.25 15.23
N PRO A 11 -51.91 39.01 14.67
CA PRO A 11 -51.73 38.85 13.23
C PRO A 11 -52.07 37.42 12.76
N GLU A 12 -53.16 37.29 12.02
CA GLU A 12 -53.71 36.05 11.43
C GLU A 12 -52.91 35.53 10.20
N GLY A 13 -51.57 35.60 10.24
CA GLY A 13 -50.69 35.36 9.07
C GLY A 13 -49.71 34.19 9.15
N THR A 14 -49.66 33.40 10.22
CA THR A 14 -48.43 32.65 10.56
C THR A 14 -48.40 31.15 10.17
N ASP A 15 -49.54 30.47 10.00
CA ASP A 15 -49.54 29.01 9.79
C ASP A 15 -49.44 28.57 8.31
N ARG A 16 -49.97 29.37 7.37
CA ARG A 16 -50.01 29.04 5.94
C ARG A 16 -48.64 29.19 5.27
N ASP A 17 -47.88 30.22 5.65
CA ASP A 17 -46.51 30.44 5.16
C ASP A 17 -45.50 29.46 5.78
N ARG A 18 -45.66 29.12 7.06
CA ARG A 18 -44.91 28.02 7.70
C ARG A 18 -45.12 26.69 6.97
N ARG A 19 -46.34 26.37 6.54
CA ARG A 19 -46.63 25.15 5.76
C ARG A 19 -45.99 25.15 4.35
N LYS A 20 -45.96 26.29 3.66
CA LYS A 20 -45.34 26.43 2.33
C LYS A 20 -43.82 26.27 2.38
N MET A 21 -43.14 26.86 3.37
CA MET A 21 -41.67 26.74 3.54
C MET A 21 -41.22 25.35 4.02
N ARG A 22 -42.06 24.59 4.73
CA ARG A 22 -41.72 23.24 5.23
C ARG A 22 -41.65 22.16 4.14
N ARG A 23 -42.40 22.32 3.05
CA ARG A 23 -42.43 21.37 1.92
C ARG A 23 -41.13 21.29 1.11
N PRO A 24 -40.52 22.40 0.62
CA PRO A 24 -39.27 22.34 -0.12
C PRO A 24 -38.11 21.87 0.75
N VAL A 25 -38.05 22.27 2.03
CA VAL A 25 -37.01 21.80 2.96
C VAL A 25 -37.10 20.29 3.20
N SER A 26 -38.31 19.74 3.34
CA SER A 26 -38.50 18.29 3.51
C SER A 26 -38.12 17.49 2.26
N LEU A 27 -38.38 18.03 1.07
CA LEU A 27 -37.95 17.43 -0.20
C LEU A 27 -36.43 17.47 -0.37
N LEU A 28 -35.80 18.59 -0.05
CA LEU A 28 -34.34 18.73 -0.09
C LEU A 28 -33.65 17.77 0.89
N LEU A 29 -34.18 17.64 2.12
CA LEU A 29 -33.66 16.69 3.10
C LEU A 29 -33.86 15.23 2.65
N GLY A 30 -35.00 14.91 2.04
CA GLY A 30 -35.24 13.58 1.46
C GLY A 30 -34.28 13.27 0.32
N LEU A 31 -34.04 14.22 -0.57
CA LEU A 31 -33.08 14.08 -1.68
C LEU A 31 -31.65 13.92 -1.16
N ALA A 32 -31.23 14.76 -0.20
CA ALA A 32 -29.92 14.66 0.44
C ALA A 32 -29.72 13.31 1.13
N TRP A 33 -30.77 12.81 1.80
CA TRP A 33 -30.74 11.48 2.41
C TRP A 33 -30.57 10.36 1.38
N VAL A 34 -31.35 10.35 0.29
CA VAL A 34 -31.19 9.38 -0.80
C VAL A 34 -29.79 9.46 -1.41
N ALA A 35 -29.30 10.67 -1.66
CA ALA A 35 -27.96 10.89 -2.20
C ALA A 35 -26.86 10.34 -1.28
N CYS A 36 -26.98 10.55 0.04
CA CYS A 36 -26.04 9.99 1.02
C CYS A 36 -26.08 8.46 1.05
N VAL A 37 -27.26 7.84 1.02
CA VAL A 37 -27.38 6.37 0.96
C VAL A 37 -26.76 5.84 -0.34
N ALA A 38 -27.06 6.46 -1.48
CA ALA A 38 -26.49 6.08 -2.77
C ALA A 38 -24.96 6.21 -2.79
N LEU A 39 -24.41 7.27 -2.19
CA LEU A 39 -22.96 7.45 -2.05
C LEU A 39 -22.33 6.35 -1.21
N LEU A 40 -22.92 5.99 -0.06
CA LEU A 40 -22.41 4.92 0.80
C LEU A 40 -22.43 3.56 0.08
N LEU A 41 -23.49 3.27 -0.67
CA LEU A 41 -23.56 2.06 -1.51
C LEU A 41 -22.49 2.07 -2.60
N ALA A 42 -22.31 3.21 -3.30
CA ALA A 42 -21.28 3.36 -4.32
C ALA A 42 -19.86 3.17 -3.74
N LEU A 43 -19.59 3.72 -2.55
CA LEU A 43 -18.33 3.50 -1.84
C LEU A 43 -18.13 2.03 -1.46
N GLY A 44 -19.19 1.33 -1.03
CA GLY A 44 -19.15 -0.11 -0.76
C GLY A 44 -18.79 -0.92 -2.00
N VAL A 45 -19.46 -0.66 -3.14
CA VAL A 45 -19.17 -1.31 -4.43
C VAL A 45 -17.74 -1.04 -4.88
N TRP A 46 -17.31 0.22 -4.84
CA TRP A 46 -15.94 0.59 -5.20
C TRP A 46 -14.88 -0.13 -4.35
N GLN A 47 -15.12 -0.33 -3.05
CA GLN A 47 -14.20 -1.11 -2.21
C GLN A 47 -14.14 -2.59 -2.61
N ILE A 48 -15.25 -3.19 -3.05
CA ILE A 48 -15.25 -4.57 -3.58
C ILE A 48 -14.46 -4.66 -4.88
N GLU A 49 -14.68 -3.75 -5.82
CA GLU A 49 -13.91 -3.69 -7.08
C GLU A 49 -12.42 -3.52 -6.80
N ARG A 50 -12.07 -2.60 -5.89
CA ARG A 50 -10.69 -2.37 -5.46
C ARG A 50 -10.07 -3.62 -4.82
N ARG A 51 -10.86 -4.38 -4.07
CA ARG A 51 -10.43 -5.66 -3.49
C ARG A 51 -10.10 -6.68 -4.58
N VAL A 52 -10.98 -6.86 -5.57
CA VAL A 52 -10.78 -7.81 -6.68
C VAL A 52 -9.50 -7.47 -7.42
N TRP A 53 -9.35 -6.21 -7.84
CA TRP A 53 -8.13 -5.74 -8.49
C TRP A 53 -6.86 -6.03 -7.66
N LYS A 54 -6.95 -5.85 -6.34
CA LYS A 54 -5.82 -6.10 -5.43
C LYS A 54 -5.51 -7.59 -5.28
N LEU A 55 -6.52 -8.44 -5.25
CA LEU A 55 -6.33 -9.89 -5.23
C LEU A 55 -5.66 -10.37 -6.52
N ASP A 56 -6.10 -9.89 -7.68
CA ASP A 56 -5.45 -10.24 -8.94
C ASP A 56 -3.97 -9.83 -8.97
N LEU A 57 -3.63 -8.70 -8.34
CA LEU A 57 -2.23 -8.27 -8.18
C LEU A 57 -1.44 -9.21 -7.26
N ILE A 58 -2.03 -9.60 -6.13
CA ILE A 58 -1.42 -10.54 -5.17
C ILE A 58 -1.19 -11.88 -5.86
N ASP A 59 -2.20 -12.44 -6.52
CA ASP A 59 -2.12 -13.74 -7.18
C ASP A 59 -1.03 -13.76 -8.27
N ARG A 60 -0.90 -12.68 -9.04
CA ARG A 60 0.21 -12.54 -10.02
C ARG A 60 1.57 -12.56 -9.35
N VAL A 61 1.73 -11.87 -8.23
CA VAL A 61 3.01 -11.82 -7.51
C VAL A 61 3.30 -13.16 -6.86
N GLU A 62 2.31 -13.78 -6.20
CA GLU A 62 2.43 -15.12 -5.60
C GLU A 62 2.85 -16.15 -6.64
N HIS A 63 2.24 -16.14 -7.83
CA HIS A 63 2.63 -17.02 -8.92
C HIS A 63 4.10 -16.79 -9.34
N ARG A 64 4.56 -15.54 -9.45
CA ARG A 64 5.95 -15.23 -9.84
C ARG A 64 6.98 -15.63 -8.78
N VAL A 65 6.64 -15.47 -7.49
CA VAL A 65 7.49 -15.82 -6.35
C VAL A 65 7.57 -17.34 -6.14
N HIS A 66 6.64 -18.12 -6.68
CA HIS A 66 6.65 -19.58 -6.59
C HIS A 66 6.99 -20.29 -7.91
N ALA A 67 7.05 -19.56 -9.02
CA ALA A 67 7.45 -20.11 -10.31
C ALA A 67 8.91 -20.58 -10.31
N ASP A 68 9.22 -21.52 -11.20
CA ASP A 68 10.59 -21.94 -11.45
C ASP A 68 11.45 -20.75 -11.89
N PRO A 69 12.70 -20.65 -11.39
CA PRO A 69 13.56 -19.53 -11.73
C PRO A 69 13.93 -19.54 -13.21
N SER A 70 13.87 -18.37 -13.83
CA SER A 70 14.29 -18.13 -15.21
C SER A 70 15.65 -17.41 -15.25
N PRO A 71 16.43 -17.49 -16.34
CA PRO A 71 17.65 -16.68 -16.45
C PRO A 71 17.36 -15.18 -16.28
N MET A 72 18.25 -14.47 -15.58
CA MET A 72 18.17 -13.01 -15.45
C MET A 72 18.14 -12.32 -16.84
N PRO A 73 17.31 -11.28 -17.04
CA PRO A 73 17.33 -10.50 -18.28
C PRO A 73 18.72 -9.91 -18.56
N GLY A 74 19.27 -10.18 -19.74
CA GLY A 74 20.53 -9.60 -20.21
C GLY A 74 20.39 -8.15 -20.71
N PRO A 75 21.52 -7.47 -21.03
CA PRO A 75 21.54 -6.05 -21.42
C PRO A 75 20.56 -5.65 -22.52
N ALA A 76 20.36 -6.50 -23.52
CA ALA A 76 19.42 -6.25 -24.62
C ALA A 76 17.95 -6.13 -24.17
N ALA A 77 17.57 -6.78 -23.06
CA ALA A 77 16.21 -6.78 -22.54
C ALA A 77 15.95 -5.67 -21.50
N TRP A 78 17.01 -5.06 -20.95
CA TRP A 78 16.90 -4.05 -19.88
C TRP A 78 15.97 -2.87 -20.18
N PRO A 79 15.91 -2.31 -21.41
CA PRO A 79 14.99 -1.21 -21.71
C PRO A 79 13.51 -1.56 -21.56
N ALA A 80 13.16 -2.85 -21.64
CA ALA A 80 11.78 -3.33 -21.50
C ALA A 80 11.42 -3.72 -20.05
N VAL A 81 12.41 -3.83 -19.16
CA VAL A 81 12.20 -4.26 -17.78
C VAL A 81 11.38 -3.22 -17.03
N ASN A 82 10.27 -3.65 -16.44
CA ASN A 82 9.37 -2.75 -15.74
C ASN A 82 8.70 -3.37 -14.51
N ARG A 83 8.12 -2.52 -13.66
CA ARG A 83 7.49 -2.95 -12.40
C ARG A 83 6.30 -3.90 -12.60
N ALA A 84 5.47 -3.65 -13.61
CA ALA A 84 4.25 -4.42 -13.80
C ALA A 84 4.55 -5.86 -14.21
N ASP A 85 5.56 -6.05 -15.07
CA ASP A 85 5.83 -7.34 -15.71
C ASP A 85 6.96 -8.12 -15.05
N ASP A 86 7.97 -7.44 -14.48
CA ASP A 86 9.19 -8.09 -14.02
C ASP A 86 9.40 -8.10 -12.51
N GLU A 87 8.80 -7.18 -11.76
CA GLU A 87 8.98 -7.18 -10.30
C GLU A 87 8.47 -8.50 -9.70
N TYR A 88 9.30 -9.07 -8.81
CA TYR A 88 9.12 -10.37 -8.15
C TYR A 88 9.25 -11.61 -9.05
N ARG A 89 9.71 -11.47 -10.31
CA ARG A 89 10.11 -12.65 -11.07
C ARG A 89 11.26 -13.37 -10.38
N ARG A 90 11.16 -14.69 -10.25
CA ARG A 90 12.29 -15.54 -9.85
C ARG A 90 13.29 -15.63 -10.98
N VAL A 91 14.51 -15.21 -10.67
CA VAL A 91 15.62 -15.20 -11.61
C VAL A 91 16.84 -15.91 -11.05
N THR A 92 17.63 -16.51 -11.93
CA THR A 92 18.96 -17.03 -11.63
C THR A 92 20.01 -16.26 -12.41
N VAL A 93 21.14 -15.97 -11.77
CA VAL A 93 22.31 -15.34 -12.39
C VAL A 93 23.58 -15.99 -11.86
N THR A 94 24.53 -16.25 -12.77
CA THR A 94 25.87 -16.73 -12.43
C THR A 94 26.86 -15.58 -12.60
N GLY A 95 27.78 -15.43 -11.65
CA GLY A 95 28.81 -14.41 -11.74
C GLY A 95 29.77 -14.41 -10.56
N ARG A 96 30.63 -13.39 -10.48
CA ARG A 96 31.56 -13.19 -9.37
C ARG A 96 31.24 -11.92 -8.62
N PHE A 97 31.23 -11.98 -7.29
CA PHE A 97 30.97 -10.80 -6.47
C PHE A 97 32.17 -9.85 -6.46
N LEU A 98 31.89 -8.56 -6.64
CA LEU A 98 32.83 -7.45 -6.45
C LEU A 98 32.73 -6.98 -4.99
N GLN A 99 33.30 -7.79 -4.08
CA GLN A 99 33.09 -7.65 -2.62
C GLN A 99 33.59 -6.30 -2.09
N GLU A 100 34.64 -5.74 -2.66
CA GLU A 100 35.19 -4.43 -2.33
C GLU A 100 34.23 -3.26 -2.66
N ARG A 101 33.20 -3.52 -3.47
CA ARG A 101 32.19 -2.55 -3.89
C ARG A 101 30.84 -2.74 -3.20
N GLU A 102 30.78 -3.51 -2.12
CA GLU A 102 29.55 -3.70 -1.36
C GLU A 102 29.00 -2.39 -0.76
N THR A 103 27.68 -2.31 -0.70
CA THR A 103 26.92 -1.17 -0.16
C THR A 103 25.98 -1.64 0.94
N LEU A 104 26.03 -0.95 2.08
CA LEU A 104 25.15 -1.20 3.20
C LEU A 104 23.96 -0.25 3.15
N VAL A 105 22.76 -0.81 2.99
CA VAL A 105 21.50 -0.05 3.01
C VAL A 105 20.81 -0.29 4.33
N GLN A 106 20.47 0.78 5.07
CA GLN A 106 19.79 0.64 6.35
C GLN A 106 18.47 -0.11 6.19
N ALA A 107 18.22 -1.04 7.12
CA ALA A 107 17.06 -1.91 7.11
C ALA A 107 16.49 -2.03 8.51
N LEU A 108 15.18 -2.21 8.58
CA LEU A 108 14.47 -2.70 9.75
C LEU A 108 13.75 -3.97 9.33
N THR A 109 14.14 -5.10 9.91
CA THR A 109 13.58 -6.41 9.59
C THR A 109 12.94 -7.03 10.84
N VAL A 110 12.38 -8.22 10.71
CA VAL A 110 11.92 -9.03 11.85
C VAL A 110 13.05 -9.40 12.81
N ASP A 111 14.30 -9.38 12.35
CA ASP A 111 15.50 -9.61 13.18
C ASP A 111 16.01 -8.32 13.84
N GLY A 112 15.29 -7.20 13.69
CA GLY A 112 15.64 -5.90 14.27
C GLY A 112 16.34 -4.95 13.30
N PRO A 113 16.94 -3.85 13.83
CA PRO A 113 17.63 -2.85 13.01
C PRO A 113 18.99 -3.36 12.53
N GLY A 114 19.36 -2.99 11.30
CA GLY A 114 20.64 -3.37 10.71
C GLY A 114 20.78 -2.90 9.28
N TYR A 115 21.37 -3.73 8.42
CA TYR A 115 21.71 -3.39 7.06
C TYR A 115 21.46 -4.53 6.08
N TRP A 116 20.90 -4.21 4.91
CA TRP A 116 21.03 -5.03 3.72
C TRP A 116 22.45 -4.92 3.17
N VAL A 117 23.06 -6.06 2.85
CA VAL A 117 24.36 -6.13 2.18
C VAL A 117 24.11 -6.27 0.69
N VAL A 118 24.25 -5.15 -0.03
CA VAL A 118 24.08 -5.08 -1.48
C VAL A 118 25.45 -5.15 -2.15
N THR A 119 25.74 -6.26 -2.83
CA THR A 119 27.04 -6.47 -3.48
C THR A 119 26.86 -6.58 -4.98
N PRO A 120 27.66 -5.87 -5.80
CA PRO A 120 27.65 -6.07 -7.25
C PRO A 120 28.14 -7.47 -7.61
N LEU A 121 27.44 -8.11 -8.55
CA LEU A 121 27.80 -9.38 -9.16
C LEU A 121 28.11 -9.12 -10.64
N GLU A 122 29.33 -9.42 -11.07
CA GLU A 122 29.75 -9.34 -12.46
C GLU A 122 29.52 -10.69 -13.14
N THR A 123 28.75 -10.70 -14.22
CA THR A 123 28.49 -11.88 -15.05
C THR A 123 29.67 -12.17 -15.99
N PRO A 124 29.77 -13.38 -16.58
CA PRO A 124 30.79 -13.68 -17.58
C PRO A 124 30.84 -12.71 -18.78
N ASP A 125 29.71 -12.10 -19.13
CA ASP A 125 29.58 -11.12 -20.22
C ASP A 125 29.85 -9.67 -19.76
N HIS A 126 30.46 -9.48 -18.59
CA HIS A 126 30.78 -8.18 -17.96
C HIS A 126 29.57 -7.30 -17.63
N ALA A 127 28.34 -7.80 -17.77
CA ALA A 127 27.17 -7.12 -17.23
C ALA A 127 27.17 -7.23 -15.70
N ILE A 128 26.77 -6.15 -15.02
CA ILE A 128 26.75 -6.09 -13.56
C ILE A 128 25.30 -6.03 -13.07
N VAL A 129 24.97 -6.80 -12.05
CA VAL A 129 23.71 -6.68 -11.31
C VAL A 129 24.00 -6.48 -9.83
N LEU A 130 23.23 -5.62 -9.17
CA LEU A 130 23.29 -5.50 -7.72
C LEU A 130 22.50 -6.65 -7.08
N VAL A 131 23.12 -7.35 -6.14
CA VAL A 131 22.46 -8.42 -5.38
C VAL A 131 22.38 -8.00 -3.92
N ASN A 132 21.17 -7.87 -3.38
CA ASN A 132 20.96 -7.87 -1.93
C ASN A 132 21.14 -9.29 -1.43
N ARG A 133 22.30 -9.55 -0.81
CA ARG A 133 22.72 -10.86 -0.32
C ARG A 133 22.06 -11.26 0.99
N GLY A 134 21.39 -10.31 1.65
CA GLY A 134 20.72 -10.53 2.92
C GLY A 134 21.04 -9.47 3.97
N PHE A 135 20.46 -9.68 5.14
CA PHE A 135 20.54 -8.78 6.29
C PHE A 135 21.76 -9.08 7.16
N VAL A 136 22.31 -8.05 7.78
CA VAL A 136 23.21 -8.15 8.94
C VAL A 136 22.78 -7.19 10.04
N PRO A 137 22.86 -7.59 11.32
CA PRO A 137 22.65 -6.67 12.43
C PRO A 137 23.83 -5.69 12.56
N VAL A 138 23.68 -4.66 13.39
CA VAL A 138 24.65 -3.57 13.54
C VAL A 138 26.04 -4.08 13.93
N GLU A 139 26.10 -5.14 14.74
CA GLU A 139 27.34 -5.75 15.23
C GLU A 139 28.14 -6.42 14.11
N ARG A 140 27.46 -6.82 13.01
CA ARG A 140 28.07 -7.46 11.83
C ARG A 140 28.19 -6.53 10.62
N ARG A 141 28.07 -5.22 10.86
CA ARG A 141 28.21 -4.19 9.83
C ARG A 141 29.56 -4.29 9.13
N HIS A 142 30.65 -4.46 9.89
CA HIS A 142 32.01 -4.48 9.35
C HIS A 142 32.27 -5.76 8.53
N PRO A 143 32.75 -5.67 7.26
CA PRO A 143 32.90 -6.82 6.37
C PRO A 143 33.75 -7.95 6.96
N ALA A 144 34.81 -7.61 7.71
CA ALA A 144 35.70 -8.60 8.35
C ALA A 144 34.97 -9.54 9.33
N THR A 145 33.81 -9.14 9.87
CA THR A 145 33.01 -9.98 10.80
C THR A 145 32.16 -11.04 10.09
N ARG A 146 32.17 -11.06 8.75
CA ARG A 146 31.37 -11.92 7.89
C ARG A 146 32.13 -12.35 6.63
N GLY A 147 33.45 -12.47 6.74
CA GLY A 147 34.32 -12.85 5.63
C GLY A 147 34.06 -14.25 5.08
N GLU A 148 33.63 -15.19 5.94
CA GLU A 148 33.24 -16.55 5.54
C GLU A 148 32.11 -16.54 4.51
N GLY A 149 31.19 -15.57 4.63
CA GLY A 149 30.10 -15.39 3.68
C GLY A 149 30.57 -14.90 2.32
N ASN A 150 31.83 -14.54 2.10
CA ASN A 150 32.29 -13.99 0.82
C ASN A 150 32.96 -15.07 -0.04
N PRO A 151 32.23 -15.70 -0.98
CA PRO A 151 32.80 -16.68 -1.88
C PRO A 151 33.86 -16.04 -2.77
N ALA A 152 34.96 -16.76 -3.01
CA ALA A 152 36.10 -16.26 -3.79
C ALA A 152 35.91 -16.39 -5.31
N GLY A 153 35.08 -17.35 -5.74
CA GLY A 153 34.87 -17.72 -7.14
C GLY A 153 33.50 -17.32 -7.70
N ALA A 154 33.15 -17.92 -8.84
CA ALA A 154 31.83 -17.79 -9.43
C ALA A 154 30.77 -18.44 -8.52
N VAL A 155 29.59 -17.84 -8.51
CA VAL A 155 28.42 -18.29 -7.74
C VAL A 155 27.17 -18.21 -8.57
N ASP A 156 26.24 -19.11 -8.28
CA ASP A 156 24.88 -19.09 -8.80
C ASP A 156 23.96 -18.48 -7.76
N ILE A 157 23.33 -17.36 -8.11
CA ILE A 157 22.38 -16.67 -7.26
C ILE A 157 20.99 -16.88 -7.82
N THR A 158 20.10 -17.41 -6.99
CA THR A 158 18.66 -17.40 -7.24
C THR A 158 18.00 -16.39 -6.31
N GLY A 159 17.04 -15.63 -6.84
CA GLY A 159 16.38 -14.59 -6.08
C GLY A 159 15.23 -13.94 -6.83
N LEU A 160 14.71 -12.88 -6.24
CA LEU A 160 13.62 -12.09 -6.80
C LEU A 160 14.18 -10.83 -7.48
N LEU A 161 13.80 -10.61 -8.74
CA LEU A 161 14.07 -9.35 -9.43
C LEU A 161 13.25 -8.22 -8.78
N ARG A 162 13.93 -7.14 -8.40
CA ARG A 162 13.33 -5.95 -7.79
C ARG A 162 13.72 -4.70 -8.56
N ILE A 163 12.72 -3.85 -8.82
CA ILE A 163 12.95 -2.57 -9.49
C ILE A 163 13.69 -1.61 -8.54
N SER A 164 14.60 -0.82 -9.09
CA SER A 164 15.35 0.22 -8.35
C SER A 164 14.43 1.09 -7.47
N GLU A 165 14.94 1.45 -6.29
CA GLU A 165 14.27 2.27 -5.29
C GLU A 165 14.94 3.66 -5.22
N PRO A 166 14.64 4.60 -6.14
CA PRO A 166 15.40 5.83 -6.24
C PRO A 166 15.16 6.83 -5.10
N GLY A 167 16.21 7.57 -4.73
CA GLY A 167 16.12 8.79 -3.92
C GLY A 167 16.02 8.62 -2.40
N GLY A 168 15.69 7.43 -1.87
CA GLY A 168 15.60 7.19 -0.43
C GLY A 168 14.32 6.48 0.03
N GLY A 169 14.21 6.28 1.34
CA GLY A 169 12.98 5.83 1.99
C GLY A 169 12.03 6.98 2.32
N PHE A 170 10.88 6.66 2.93
CA PHE A 170 9.78 7.61 3.20
C PHE A 170 10.19 8.92 3.91
N LEU A 171 11.15 8.86 4.84
CA LEU A 171 11.60 10.02 5.65
C LEU A 171 13.10 10.34 5.50
N ARG A 172 13.85 9.55 4.74
CA ARG A 172 15.32 9.67 4.67
C ARG A 172 15.79 9.51 3.23
N ARG A 173 16.53 10.49 2.75
CA ARG A 173 17.13 10.48 1.42
C ARG A 173 18.49 9.81 1.44
N ASN A 174 18.85 9.09 0.38
CA ASN A 174 20.21 8.59 0.22
C ASN A 174 21.19 9.78 0.23
N ASP A 175 22.36 9.56 0.81
CA ASP A 175 23.49 10.49 0.81
C ASP A 175 24.73 9.75 0.30
N PRO A 176 24.92 9.73 -1.04
CA PRO A 176 26.06 9.07 -1.66
C PRO A 176 27.41 9.61 -1.20
N ALA A 177 27.51 10.93 -0.98
CA ALA A 177 28.74 11.60 -0.57
C ALA A 177 29.22 11.12 0.81
N ALA A 178 28.29 10.86 1.72
CA ALA A 178 28.58 10.30 3.05
C ALA A 178 28.45 8.77 3.12
N ASN A 179 28.24 8.08 1.99
CA ASN A 179 27.98 6.64 1.92
C ASN A 179 26.86 6.16 2.86
N ARG A 180 25.76 6.92 2.94
CA ARG A 180 24.57 6.57 3.72
C ARG A 180 23.40 6.25 2.80
N TRP A 181 22.88 5.04 2.92
CA TRP A 181 21.83 4.52 2.05
C TRP A 181 20.62 4.08 2.86
N TYR A 182 19.44 4.47 2.40
CA TYR A 182 18.15 4.14 3.02
C TYR A 182 17.19 3.44 2.04
N SER A 183 17.63 3.24 0.81
CA SER A 183 16.94 2.52 -0.26
C SER A 183 17.96 1.92 -1.23
N ARG A 184 17.57 0.89 -1.99
CA ARG A 184 18.41 0.22 -2.99
C ARG A 184 18.31 0.94 -4.33
N ASP A 185 18.83 2.16 -4.37
CA ASP A 185 18.90 2.98 -5.57
C ASP A 185 20.04 2.49 -6.47
N VAL A 186 19.69 1.71 -7.48
CA VAL A 186 20.67 1.02 -8.34
C VAL A 186 21.58 2.01 -9.08
N ALA A 187 20.99 3.06 -9.65
CA ALA A 187 21.74 4.05 -10.43
C ALA A 187 22.69 4.86 -9.55
N ALA A 188 22.22 5.32 -8.38
CA ALA A 188 23.05 6.08 -7.46
C ALA A 188 24.17 5.21 -6.85
N ILE A 189 23.88 3.95 -6.49
CA ILE A 189 24.89 3.00 -5.99
C ILE A 189 25.93 2.74 -7.09
N ALA A 190 25.49 2.43 -8.31
CA ALA A 190 26.37 2.19 -9.45
C ALA A 190 27.33 3.35 -9.70
N ALA A 191 26.81 4.59 -9.73
CA ALA A 191 27.60 5.79 -9.90
C ALA A 191 28.63 5.97 -8.77
N THR A 192 28.20 5.77 -7.51
CA THR A 192 29.08 5.91 -6.33
C THR A 192 30.20 4.88 -6.32
N ARG A 193 29.94 3.68 -6.85
CA ARG A 193 30.89 2.56 -6.88
C ARG A 193 31.68 2.47 -8.18
N GLY A 194 31.45 3.37 -9.14
CA GLY A 194 32.12 3.39 -10.43
C GLY A 194 31.86 2.12 -11.24
N LEU A 195 30.63 1.60 -11.20
CA LEU A 195 30.25 0.37 -11.88
C LEU A 195 29.81 0.66 -13.33
N PRO A 196 30.43 0.03 -14.33
CA PRO A 196 29.96 0.07 -15.71
C PRO A 196 28.80 -0.91 -15.93
N GLN A 197 27.99 -0.67 -16.98
CA GLN A 197 27.00 -1.63 -17.51
C GLN A 197 26.16 -2.35 -16.44
N VAL A 198 25.47 -1.56 -15.60
CA VAL A 198 24.65 -2.08 -14.51
C VAL A 198 23.20 -2.27 -14.95
N ALA A 199 22.61 -3.41 -14.62
CA ALA A 199 21.19 -3.68 -14.82
C ALA A 199 20.33 -2.61 -14.11
N PRO A 200 19.17 -2.19 -14.66
CA PRO A 200 18.32 -1.15 -14.05
C PRO A 200 17.47 -1.65 -12.86
N PHE A 201 17.81 -2.83 -12.33
CA PHE A 201 17.14 -3.55 -11.26
C PHE A 201 18.19 -4.21 -10.35
N PHE A 202 17.74 -4.71 -9.21
CA PHE A 202 18.56 -5.53 -8.31
C PHE A 202 17.89 -6.88 -8.05
N ILE A 203 18.64 -7.81 -7.48
CA ILE A 203 18.13 -9.14 -7.08
C ILE A 203 18.15 -9.22 -5.56
N ASP A 204 17.02 -9.53 -4.95
CA ASP A 204 16.96 -9.99 -3.56
C ASP A 204 17.24 -11.50 -3.54
N ALA A 205 18.40 -11.91 -3.01
CA ALA A 205 18.77 -13.32 -2.92
C ALA A 205 17.78 -14.09 -2.04
N ASP A 206 17.53 -15.35 -2.40
CA ASP A 206 16.63 -16.23 -1.64
C ASP A 206 17.19 -16.63 -0.26
N ALA A 207 16.53 -17.58 0.39
CA ALA A 207 16.89 -18.04 1.73
C ALA A 207 18.08 -19.02 1.76
N THR A 208 18.75 -19.27 0.63
CA THR A 208 19.93 -20.14 0.57
C THR A 208 20.99 -19.65 1.57
N PRO A 209 21.44 -20.49 2.52
CA PRO A 209 22.38 -20.05 3.55
C PRO A 209 23.73 -19.60 2.96
N ASN A 210 24.18 -18.40 3.35
CA ASN A 210 25.56 -17.99 3.11
C ASN A 210 26.51 -18.77 4.06
N PRO A 211 27.73 -19.15 3.61
CA PRO A 211 28.71 -19.73 4.52
C PRO A 211 29.01 -18.80 5.70
N GLY A 212 29.24 -19.35 6.89
CA GLY A 212 29.35 -18.57 8.14
C GLY A 212 28.02 -17.95 8.64
N GLY A 213 26.90 -18.20 7.94
CA GLY A 213 25.54 -17.82 8.35
C GLY A 213 25.15 -16.36 8.08
N TRP A 214 26.06 -15.55 7.53
CA TRP A 214 25.83 -14.13 7.26
C TRP A 214 26.36 -13.71 5.89
N PRO A 215 25.70 -12.78 5.18
CA PRO A 215 24.39 -12.15 5.50
C PRO A 215 23.23 -13.17 5.51
N ARG A 216 22.13 -12.87 6.20
CA ARG A 216 20.94 -13.74 6.21
C ARG A 216 20.01 -13.37 5.05
N GLY A 217 19.93 -14.25 4.05
CA GLY A 217 19.00 -14.14 2.92
C GLY A 217 17.55 -14.43 3.30
N GLY A 218 16.64 -14.34 2.33
CA GLY A 218 15.24 -14.74 2.51
C GLY A 218 14.36 -13.83 3.39
N LEU A 219 14.86 -12.66 3.78
CA LEU A 219 14.12 -11.69 4.61
C LEU A 219 13.37 -10.63 3.79
N THR A 220 13.27 -10.83 2.48
CA THR A 220 12.44 -9.99 1.62
C THR A 220 10.98 -10.20 1.94
N VAL A 221 10.35 -9.18 2.52
CA VAL A 221 8.91 -9.21 2.83
C VAL A 221 8.13 -8.83 1.58
N VAL A 222 7.47 -9.82 0.97
CA VAL A 222 6.44 -9.61 -0.04
C VAL A 222 5.10 -9.56 0.69
N SER A 223 4.59 -8.36 0.97
CA SER A 223 3.29 -8.22 1.65
C SER A 223 2.43 -7.12 1.05
N PHE A 224 1.14 -7.42 0.90
CA PHE A 224 0.14 -6.51 0.34
C PHE A 224 -1.03 -6.35 1.33
N PRO A 225 -1.07 -5.30 2.15
CA PRO A 225 -2.14 -5.13 3.16
C PRO A 225 -3.52 -5.03 2.51
N ASN A 226 -4.49 -5.91 2.80
CA ASN A 226 -5.79 -5.94 2.11
C ASN A 226 -6.98 -5.75 3.07
N ASN A 227 -7.34 -4.49 3.35
CA ASN A 227 -8.45 -4.14 4.28
C ASN A 227 -9.77 -3.80 3.56
N HIS A 228 -9.84 -3.96 2.24
CA HIS A 228 -10.96 -3.47 1.42
C HIS A 228 -12.31 -4.12 1.76
N LEU A 229 -12.31 -5.39 2.18
CA LEU A 229 -13.55 -6.07 2.61
C LEU A 229 -14.14 -5.44 3.88
N VAL A 230 -13.29 -5.15 4.87
CA VAL A 230 -13.73 -4.52 6.13
C VAL A 230 -14.34 -3.14 5.83
N TYR A 231 -13.70 -2.35 4.97
CA TYR A 231 -14.27 -1.07 4.56
C TYR A 231 -15.58 -1.22 3.78
N ALA A 232 -15.68 -2.17 2.85
CA ALA A 232 -16.93 -2.43 2.13
C ALA A 232 -18.08 -2.74 3.10
N LEU A 233 -17.85 -3.63 4.08
CA LEU A 233 -18.83 -3.96 5.12
C LEU A 233 -19.24 -2.73 5.93
N THR A 234 -18.28 -1.89 6.32
CA THR A 234 -18.57 -0.63 7.03
C THR A 234 -19.47 0.29 6.20
N TRP A 235 -19.17 0.48 4.91
CA TRP A 235 -19.99 1.34 4.04
C TRP A 235 -21.40 0.79 3.83
N PHE A 236 -21.55 -0.51 3.60
CA PHE A 236 -22.87 -1.14 3.49
C PHE A 236 -23.64 -1.09 4.82
N ALA A 237 -23.00 -1.32 5.96
CA ALA A 237 -23.64 -1.21 7.26
C ALA A 237 -24.15 0.22 7.53
N LEU A 238 -23.35 1.24 7.21
CA LEU A 238 -23.77 2.65 7.31
C LEU A 238 -24.93 2.96 6.36
N ALA A 239 -24.90 2.43 5.12
CA ALA A 239 -26.00 2.58 4.16
C ALA A 239 -27.29 1.95 4.68
N VAL A 240 -27.22 0.74 5.27
CA VAL A 240 -28.37 0.05 5.87
C VAL A 240 -28.93 0.82 7.07
N MET A 241 -28.07 1.30 7.98
CA MET A 241 -28.51 2.07 9.14
C MET A 241 -29.18 3.39 8.73
N LEU A 242 -28.56 4.14 7.81
CA LEU A 242 -29.10 5.39 7.31
C LEU A 242 -30.40 5.16 6.52
N GLY A 243 -30.41 4.13 5.69
CA GLY A 243 -31.57 3.66 4.94
C GLY A 243 -32.76 3.30 5.85
N GLY A 244 -32.50 2.47 6.86
CA GLY A 244 -33.49 2.04 7.84
C GLY A 244 -34.05 3.21 8.66
N ALA A 245 -33.19 4.12 9.12
CA ALA A 245 -33.63 5.30 9.87
C ALA A 245 -34.55 6.22 9.04
N GLY A 246 -34.22 6.44 7.77
CA GLY A 246 -35.05 7.24 6.87
C GLY A 246 -36.39 6.57 6.56
N LEU A 247 -36.38 5.26 6.26
CA LEU A 247 -37.60 4.47 6.04
C LEU A 247 -38.51 4.48 7.28
N HIS A 248 -37.95 4.22 8.46
CA HIS A 248 -38.70 4.28 9.72
C HIS A 248 -39.33 5.66 9.94
N ARG A 249 -38.64 6.76 9.61
CA ARG A 249 -39.19 8.10 9.74
C ARG A 249 -40.32 8.39 8.74
N VAL A 250 -40.21 7.91 7.51
CA VAL A 250 -41.20 8.11 6.43
C VAL A 250 -42.45 7.23 6.64
N PHE A 251 -42.27 6.00 7.14
CA PHE A 251 -43.36 5.00 7.24
C PHE A 251 -43.85 4.77 8.68
N GLY A 252 -43.00 4.89 9.69
CA GLY A 252 -43.36 4.72 11.10
C GLY A 252 -44.21 5.85 11.68
N THR A 253 -44.26 7.01 11.03
CA THR A 253 -45.13 8.13 11.41
C THR A 253 -46.56 8.01 10.87
N ARG A 254 -46.83 7.04 9.99
CA ARG A 254 -48.17 6.79 9.42
C ARG A 254 -49.00 5.76 10.19
N GLY A 255 -48.48 5.24 11.31
CA GLY A 255 -49.03 4.08 12.02
C GLY A 255 -49.66 4.33 13.40
N SER A 256 -49.98 5.55 13.80
CA SER A 256 -50.85 5.78 14.96
C SER A 256 -52.29 5.98 14.48
N PRO A 257 -53.13 4.93 14.42
CA PRO A 257 -54.56 5.12 14.24
C PRO A 257 -55.10 5.88 15.45
N ASP A 258 -56.00 6.81 15.16
CA ASP A 258 -56.71 7.64 16.11
C ASP A 258 -57.18 6.86 17.34
N ARG A 259 -56.82 7.37 18.54
CA ARG A 259 -57.72 7.29 19.70
C ARG A 259 -58.88 8.25 19.44
N ALA A 260 -59.74 7.92 18.49
CA ALA A 260 -61.06 8.49 18.37
C ALA A 260 -62.06 7.53 19.03
N ALA A 261 -62.99 8.11 19.79
CA ALA A 261 -64.25 7.50 20.21
C ALA A 261 -64.22 6.40 21.29
N GLN A 262 -63.96 6.82 22.53
CA GLN A 262 -64.87 6.53 23.65
C GLN A 262 -65.20 7.92 24.24
N GLY A 263 -66.25 8.64 23.80
CA GLY A 263 -67.64 8.22 23.79
C GLY A 263 -68.12 8.16 25.25
N VAL A 264 -68.26 9.31 25.90
CA VAL A 264 -69.55 9.83 26.40
C VAL A 264 -70.55 8.72 26.75
N SER A 265 -70.66 8.46 28.05
CA SER A 265 -71.94 8.38 28.78
C SER A 265 -71.68 8.75 30.23
#